data_AF-A0A1Y3W7F8-F1
#
_entry.id   AF-A0A1Y3W7F8-F1
#
_cell.length_a   1.000
_cell.length_b   1.000
_cell.length_c   1.000
_cell.angle_alpha   90.00
_cell.angle_beta   90.00
_cell.angle_gamma   90.00
#
_symmetry.space_group_name_H-M   'P 1'
#
loop_
_entity.id
_entity.type
_entity.pdbx_description
1 polymer ?
#
loop_
_entity_poly.entity_id
_entity_poly.type
_entity_poly.pdbx_seq_one_letter_code
_entity_poly.pdbx_strand_id
1 'polypeptide(L)' 'MGYWIRKIQSEAPGKEPASDMVFTKLPSEQELQLNSRTGNHSVTILLPENIRIEIGADCSARILTTLLQALKNYA' A
#
# COMPACT_ATOMS: atom_id res chain seq x y z
N MET A 1 3.05 -2.43 -3.56
CA MET A 1 3.06 -1.24 -4.43
C MET A 1 3.06 -1.71 -5.88
N GLY A 2 1.88 -1.93 -6.48
CA GLY A 2 1.77 -2.45 -7.84
C GLY A 2 1.86 -1.30 -8.83
N TYR A 3 2.94 -1.20 -9.60
CA TYR A 3 3.06 -0.20 -10.65
C TYR A 3 2.31 -0.68 -11.90
N TRP A 4 1.48 0.19 -12.46
CA TRP A 4 0.77 -0.06 -13.72
C TRP A 4 1.69 0.34 -14.88
N ILE A 5 2.17 -0.65 -15.63
CA ILE A 5 2.97 -0.42 -16.84
C ILE A 5 2.00 -0.30 -18.02
N ARG A 6 1.88 0.90 -18.63
CA ARG A 6 1.16 1.04 -19.91
C ARG A 6 2.06 0.58 -21.05
N LYS A 7 1.60 -0.40 -21.82
CA LYS A 7 2.22 -0.75 -23.10
C LYS A 7 1.94 0.39 -24.09
N ILE A 8 2.98 1.15 -24.44
CA ILE A 8 2.89 2.16 -25.51
C ILE A 8 2.75 1.38 -26.83
N GLN A 9 1.58 1.45 -27.45
CA GLN A 9 1.37 0.82 -28.76
C GLN A 9 2.09 1.67 -29.81
N SER A 10 3.20 1.18 -30.34
CA SER A 10 3.74 1.64 -31.61
C SER A 10 2.81 1.12 -32.70
N GLU A 11 2.15 2.05 -33.37
CA GLU A 11 1.22 1.87 -34.48
C GLU A 11 1.61 0.76 -35.48
N ALA A 12 0.69 -0.16 -35.74
CA ALA A 12 0.66 -0.99 -36.94
C ALA A 12 -0.81 -1.08 -37.42
N PRO A 13 -1.10 -0.93 -38.73
CA PRO A 13 -2.46 -0.82 -39.23
C PRO A 13 -3.09 -2.21 -39.34
N GLY A 14 -3.62 -2.70 -38.22
CA GLY A 14 -4.29 -3.99 -38.10
C GLY A 14 -5.30 -3.91 -36.98
N LYS A 15 -6.43 -3.27 -37.28
CA LYS A 15 -7.52 -2.91 -36.36
C LYS A 15 -8.16 -4.16 -35.73
N GLU A 16 -7.69 -4.58 -34.57
CA GLU A 16 -8.55 -5.28 -33.61
C GLU A 16 -9.35 -4.22 -32.82
N PRO A 17 -10.66 -4.41 -32.56
CA PRO A 17 -11.39 -3.49 -31.71
C PRO A 17 -10.75 -3.52 -30.33
N ALA A 18 -10.14 -2.41 -29.93
CA ALA A 18 -9.68 -2.20 -28.57
C ALA A 18 -10.86 -2.54 -27.66
N SER A 19 -10.76 -3.67 -26.95
CA SER A 19 -11.73 -4.02 -25.91
C SER A 19 -11.78 -2.81 -24.99
N ASP A 20 -12.95 -2.19 -24.93
CA ASP A 20 -13.21 -0.91 -24.28
C ASP A 20 -12.47 -0.94 -22.94
N MET A 21 -11.35 -0.21 -22.84
CA MET A 21 -10.52 -0.22 -21.64
C MET A 21 -11.35 0.49 -20.58
N VAL A 22 -12.12 -0.29 -19.82
CA VAL A 22 -12.90 0.22 -18.69
C VAL A 22 -11.92 0.74 -17.67
N PHE A 23 -11.72 2.06 -17.67
CA PHE A 23 -11.01 2.72 -16.60
C PHE A 23 -11.85 2.55 -15.33
N THR A 24 -11.38 1.73 -14.40
CA THR A 24 -11.93 1.73 -13.04
C THR A 24 -11.72 3.11 -12.45
N LYS A 25 -12.79 3.76 -11.98
CA LYS A 25 -12.74 5.09 -11.34
C LYS A 25 -11.70 5.08 -10.21
N LEU A 26 -10.76 6.01 -10.25
CA LEU A 26 -9.82 6.20 -9.14
C LEU A 26 -10.62 6.63 -7.90
N PRO A 27 -10.45 5.96 -6.74
CA PRO A 27 -11.13 6.37 -5.52
C PRO A 27 -10.77 7.80 -5.16
N SER A 28 -11.76 8.59 -4.76
CA SER A 28 -11.53 9.93 -4.24
C SER A 28 -10.82 9.88 -2.88
N GLU A 29 -10.18 10.99 -2.49
CA GLU A 29 -9.50 11.10 -1.19
C GLU A 29 -10.44 10.81 0.00
N GLN A 30 -11.71 11.17 -0.13
CA GLN A 30 -12.76 10.91 0.85
C GLN A 30 -13.06 9.41 0.98
N GLU A 31 -13.08 8.68 -0.14
CA GLU A 31 -13.24 7.22 -0.17
C GLU A 31 -12.01 6.51 0.44
N LEU A 32 -10.80 7.05 0.26
CA LEU A 32 -9.60 6.54 0.92
C LEU A 32 -9.64 6.75 2.44
N GLN A 33 -10.12 7.91 2.90
CA GLN A 33 -10.25 8.23 4.32
C GLN A 33 -11.36 7.41 5.01
N LEU A 34 -12.45 7.07 4.31
CA LEU A 34 -13.50 6.20 4.85
C LEU A 34 -12.95 4.80 5.20
N ASN A 35 -12.08 4.24 4.34
CA ASN A 35 -11.40 2.98 4.61
C ASN A 35 -10.43 3.06 5.81
N SER A 36 -9.92 4.26 6.12
CA SER A 36 -9.05 4.48 7.29
C SER A 36 -9.82 4.54 8.62
N ARG A 37 -11.13 4.80 8.58
CA ARG A 37 -11.96 5.06 9.78
C ARG A 37 -12.51 3.80 10.46
N THR A 38 -12.44 2.64 9.81
CA THR A 38 -13.21 1.44 10.23
C THR A 38 -12.42 0.18 10.58
N GLY A 39 -11.10 0.25 10.74
CA GLY A 39 -10.29 -0.90 11.18
C GLY A 39 -9.25 -0.48 12.21
N ASN A 40 -8.86 -1.40 13.09
CA ASN A 40 -7.80 -1.17 14.07
C ASN A 40 -6.59 -0.52 13.36
N HIS A 41 -6.16 0.64 13.83
CA HIS A 41 -5.18 1.43 13.07
C HIS A 41 -3.83 0.71 13.05
N SER A 42 -3.25 0.60 11.85
CA SER A 42 -1.90 0.09 11.70
C SER A 42 -0.90 1.01 12.40
N VAL A 43 0.00 0.46 13.21
CA VAL A 43 1.07 1.23 13.86
C VAL A 43 2.28 1.27 12.92
N THR A 44 2.83 2.46 12.70
CA THR A 44 4.09 2.62 11.95
C THR A 44 5.23 3.00 12.90
N ILE A 45 6.32 2.25 12.87
CA ILE A 45 7.58 2.58 13.55
C ILE A 45 8.58 3.08 12.50
N LEU A 46 9.18 4.24 12.75
CA LEU A 46 10.23 4.83 11.91
C LEU A 46 11.56 4.70 12.63
N LEU A 47 12.53 4.09 11.96
CA LEU A 47 13.89 3.93 12.44
C LEU A 47 14.84 4.80 11.62
N PRO A 48 16.03 5.12 12.15
CA PRO A 48 17.15 5.66 11.37
C PRO A 48 17.39 4.88 10.05
N GLU A 49 18.06 5.52 9.09
CA GLU A 49 18.39 4.94 7.78
C GLU A 49 17.18 4.63 6.87
N ASN A 50 16.06 5.33 7.07
CA ASN A 50 14.83 5.17 6.27
C ASN A 50 14.18 3.79 6.38
N ILE A 51 14.38 3.08 7.49
CA ILE A 51 13.69 1.82 7.76
C ILE A 51 12.31 2.12 8.35
N ARG A 52 11.27 1.53 7.74
CA ARG A 52 9.86 1.66 8.16
C ARG A 52 9.28 0.29 8.47
N ILE A 53 8.73 0.13 9.66
CA ILE A 53 8.01 -1.09 10.07
C ILE A 53 6.54 -0.75 10.20
N GLU A 54 5.68 -1.44 9.45
CA GLU A 54 4.22 -1.29 9.50
C GLU A 54 3.61 -2.52 10.18
N ILE A 55 2.82 -2.26 11.22
CA ILE A 55 2.20 -3.28 12.05
C ILE A 55 0.71 -3.25 11.78
N GLY A 56 0.16 -4.36 11.30
CA GLY A 56 -1.27 -4.48 11.01
C GLY A 56 -2.16 -4.35 12.25
N ALA A 57 -3.40 -3.97 11.99
CA ALA A 57 -4.55 -3.92 12.88
C ALA A 57 -4.61 -5.03 13.95
N ASP A 58 -4.41 -6.27 13.51
CA ASP A 58 -4.66 -7.48 14.31
C ASP A 58 -3.35 -8.09 14.85
N CYS A 59 -2.31 -7.27 14.98
CA CYS A 59 -1.02 -7.73 15.47
C CYS A 59 -1.09 -8.13 16.95
N SER A 60 -0.55 -9.31 17.26
CA SER A 60 -0.45 -9.78 18.64
C SER A 60 0.39 -8.83 19.49
N ALA A 61 -0.16 -8.41 20.63
CA ALA A 61 0.56 -7.60 21.63
C ALA A 61 1.90 -8.22 22.06
N ARG A 62 2.01 -9.55 22.06
CA ARG A 62 3.25 -10.27 22.39
C ARG A 62 4.35 -10.04 21.35
N ILE A 63 3.99 -9.99 20.07
CA ILE A 63 4.93 -9.72 18.98
C ILE A 63 5.36 -8.26 19.05
N LEU A 64 4.41 -7.34 19.25
CA LEU A 64 4.70 -5.91 19.37
C LEU A 64 5.64 -5.60 20.54
N THR A 65 5.40 -6.19 21.71
CA THR A 65 6.28 -6.04 22.88
C THR A 65 7.67 -6.64 22.64
N THR A 66 7.76 -7.80 22.03
CA THR A 66 9.06 -8.43 21.68
C THR A 66 9.84 -7.57 20.68
N LEU A 67 9.16 -7.02 19.67
CA LEU A 67 9.76 -6.12 18.68
C LEU A 67 10.30 -4.85 19.36
N LEU A 68 9.49 -4.20 20.20
CA LEU A 68 9.92 -3.00 20.94
C LEU A 68 11.13 -3.30 21.85
N GLN A 69 11.17 -4.47 22.48
CA GLN A 69 12.33 -4.90 23.28
C GLN A 69 13.58 -5.10 22.42
N ALA A 70 13.46 -5.70 21.23
CA ALA A 70 14.59 -5.88 20.32
C ALA A 70 15.10 -4.53 19.79
N LEU A 71 14.19 -3.60 19.50
CA LEU A 71 14.51 -2.25 19.03
C LEU A 71 15.07 -1.34 20.12
N LYS A 72 14.89 -1.68 21.41
CA LYS A 72 15.39 -0.88 22.53
C LYS A 72 16.90 -0.63 22.49
N ASN A 73 17.67 -1.57 21.92
CA ASN A 73 19.13 -1.44 21.80
C ASN A 73 19.57 -0.87 20.44
N TYR A 74 18.62 -0.57 19.55
CA TYR A 74 18.89 -0.02 18.23
C TYR A 74 18.99 1.52 18.25
N ALA A 75 18.57 2.18 19.34
CA ALA A 75 18.61 3.62 19.54
C ALA A 75 19.41 4.01 20.79
#